data_AF-A0A7V0Y560-F1
#
_entry.id   AF-A0A7V0Y560-F1
#
_cell.length_a   1.000
_cell.length_b   1.000
_cell.length_c   1.000
_cell.angle_alpha   90.00
_cell.angle_beta   90.00
_cell.angle_gamma   90.00
#
_symmetry.space_group_name_H-M   'P 1'
#
loop_
_entity.id
_entity.type
_entity.pdbx_description
1 polymer ?
#
loop_
_entity_poly.entity_id
_entity_poly.type
_entity_poly.pdbx_seq_one_letter_code
_entity_poly.pdbx_strand_id
1 'polypeptide(L)'
;MASDLHLFLCGDVMTGRGIDQILPVPSNPVLYESFVTDAREYVELAEAAHGPVPRQVDLDYIWGDALAEMRVADLRIINLETAITSSEDAWPGKAVHYRMNPANIACLKSARVDCCSLANNHCLDWGYPGLFETLDALDAAGIPHAGAGRNIAEAAAPAVLDAPGGGRVLVFAYGSPTSGVPAEWSAREARAGVNFLEDLSNEAAAGVAENIAQIKQSGDIVIVSIHWGDNWGYEIPTEQTDFAHALIAGGADVVHGHSSHHVKALEVHRGRLILYGCGDFLTDYEGITGFEQFRGDLSVLYLPTLAQDGRLLDLRMIPMQMRQFRLNRAGNSDVRWLCDVLNKQSEPFGVRFDIAGEAITLQRGSAF
;
A
#
# COMPACT_ATOMS: atom_id res chain seq x y z
N MET A 1 -7.30 15.15 -27.79
CA MET A 1 -8.08 15.30 -26.54
C MET A 1 -7.38 14.43 -25.53
N ALA A 2 -6.90 14.99 -24.42
CA ALA A 2 -6.21 14.19 -23.42
C ALA A 2 -7.22 13.29 -22.69
N SER A 3 -6.81 12.04 -22.42
CA SER A 3 -7.62 10.97 -21.87
C SER A 3 -7.79 11.09 -20.36
N ASP A 4 -8.81 10.40 -19.82
CA ASP A 4 -8.92 10.16 -18.38
C ASP A 4 -7.76 9.25 -17.92
N LEU A 5 -7.39 9.36 -16.65
CA LEU A 5 -6.30 8.57 -16.04
C LEU A 5 -6.90 7.42 -15.23
N HIS A 6 -6.55 6.19 -15.57
CA HIS A 6 -6.96 4.99 -14.85
C HIS A 6 -5.83 4.49 -13.95
N LEU A 7 -6.01 4.55 -12.64
CA LEU A 7 -5.01 4.07 -11.69
C LEU A 7 -5.35 2.68 -11.16
N PHE A 8 -4.33 1.99 -10.69
CA PHE A 8 -4.44 0.88 -9.75
C PHE A 8 -3.77 1.29 -8.45
N LEU A 9 -4.53 1.23 -7.36
CA LEU A 9 -4.07 1.37 -5.98
C LEU A 9 -4.47 0.11 -5.21
N CYS A 10 -3.73 -0.21 -4.16
CA CYS A 10 -4.04 -1.34 -3.30
C CYS A 10 -3.59 -1.10 -1.86
N GLY A 11 -3.90 -2.06 -0.99
CA GLY A 11 -3.35 -2.15 0.35
C GLY A 11 -1.86 -2.51 0.39
N ASP A 12 -1.42 -2.92 1.57
CA ASP A 12 -0.03 -3.27 1.83
C ASP A 12 0.41 -4.51 1.05
N VAL A 13 1.52 -4.39 0.34
CA VAL A 13 2.15 -5.48 -0.41
C VAL A 13 3.31 -6.01 0.41
N MET A 14 3.04 -7.06 1.17
CA MET A 14 4.05 -7.79 1.94
C MET A 14 4.44 -9.05 1.17
N THR A 15 5.68 -9.11 0.71
CA THR A 15 6.21 -10.24 -0.09
C THR A 15 7.24 -11.06 0.68
N GLY A 16 7.50 -10.69 1.93
CA GLY A 16 8.49 -11.36 2.79
C GLY A 16 7.94 -12.58 3.53
N ARG A 17 8.75 -13.10 4.46
CA ARG A 17 8.38 -14.20 5.36
C ARG A 17 7.78 -15.39 4.60
N GLY A 18 6.55 -15.81 4.88
CA GLY A 18 5.93 -16.99 4.28
C GLY A 18 5.85 -16.94 2.75
N ILE A 19 5.55 -15.75 2.19
CA ILE A 19 5.50 -15.56 0.73
C ILE A 19 6.90 -15.74 0.12
N ASP A 20 7.93 -15.12 0.69
CA ASP A 20 9.30 -15.25 0.19
C ASP A 20 9.77 -16.72 0.21
N GLN A 21 9.33 -17.52 1.19
CA GLN A 21 9.67 -18.94 1.30
C GLN A 21 9.09 -19.83 0.18
N ILE A 22 8.08 -19.38 -0.56
CA ILE A 22 7.52 -20.13 -1.69
C ILE A 22 8.06 -19.65 -3.04
N LEU A 23 8.73 -18.49 -3.11
CA LEU A 23 9.33 -17.92 -4.32
C LEU A 23 10.59 -18.69 -4.76
N PRO A 24 11.11 -18.44 -5.98
CA PRO A 24 12.23 -19.23 -6.53
C PRO A 24 13.51 -19.20 -5.70
N VAL A 25 13.83 -18.05 -5.10
CA VAL A 25 15.05 -17.85 -4.31
C VAL A 25 14.68 -17.27 -2.94
N PRO A 26 14.31 -18.08 -1.95
CA PRO A 26 13.95 -17.57 -0.63
C PRO A 26 15.17 -17.04 0.12
N SER A 27 14.92 -16.10 1.03
CA SER A 27 15.88 -15.63 2.05
C SER A 27 16.09 -16.69 3.13
N ASN A 28 17.10 -16.49 3.97
CA ASN A 28 17.25 -17.25 5.22
C ASN A 28 15.92 -17.18 6.02
N PRO A 29 15.30 -18.33 6.38
CA PRO A 29 14.00 -18.33 7.03
C PRO A 29 14.04 -17.94 8.51
N VAL A 30 15.22 -17.74 9.11
CA VAL A 30 15.31 -17.36 10.53
C VAL A 30 14.59 -16.03 10.77
N LEU A 31 13.69 -16.03 11.75
CA LEU A 31 12.96 -14.86 12.22
C LEU A 31 13.31 -14.56 13.68
N TYR A 32 13.09 -13.30 14.07
CA TYR A 32 13.43 -12.78 15.40
C TYR A 32 12.17 -12.41 16.22
N GLU A 33 11.02 -12.93 15.81
CA GLU A 33 9.73 -12.69 16.44
C GLU A 33 9.59 -13.57 17.69
N SER A 34 8.80 -13.13 18.67
CA SER A 34 8.67 -13.89 19.93
C SER A 34 7.81 -15.14 19.83
N PHE A 35 7.06 -15.29 18.73
CA PHE A 35 6.05 -16.34 18.55
C PHE A 35 6.32 -17.29 17.38
N VAL A 36 7.04 -16.83 16.35
CA VAL A 36 7.50 -17.66 15.21
C VAL A 36 8.98 -17.36 14.98
N THR A 37 9.79 -18.41 14.87
CA THR A 37 11.26 -18.26 14.68
C THR A 37 11.73 -18.72 13.32
N ASP A 38 10.84 -19.33 12.52
CA ASP A 38 11.12 -19.81 11.18
C ASP A 38 10.00 -19.40 10.23
N ALA A 39 10.32 -18.66 9.17
CA ALA A 39 9.37 -18.16 8.19
C ALA A 39 8.58 -19.27 7.47
N ARG A 40 9.08 -20.52 7.48
CA ARG A 40 8.38 -21.65 6.89
C ARG A 40 7.14 -22.06 7.69
N GLU A 41 7.08 -21.71 8.98
CA GLU A 41 5.90 -21.94 9.82
C GLU A 41 4.67 -21.19 9.27
N TYR A 42 4.83 -20.01 8.66
CA TYR A 42 3.71 -19.33 7.99
C TYR A 42 3.17 -20.14 6.81
N VAL A 43 4.04 -20.84 6.08
CA VAL A 43 3.60 -21.71 5.00
C VAL A 43 2.85 -22.92 5.55
N GLU A 44 3.29 -23.48 6.68
CA GLU A 44 2.60 -24.58 7.38
C GLU A 44 1.21 -24.13 7.89
N LEU A 45 1.09 -22.90 8.41
CA LEU A 45 -0.19 -22.31 8.82
C LEU A 45 -1.15 -22.14 7.62
N ALA A 46 -0.65 -21.62 6.51
CA ALA A 46 -1.42 -21.50 5.27
C ALA A 46 -1.88 -22.87 4.75
N GLU A 47 -1.00 -23.88 4.81
CA GLU A 47 -1.31 -25.25 4.41
C GLU A 47 -2.36 -25.92 5.31
N ALA A 48 -2.30 -25.66 6.61
CA ALA A 48 -3.29 -26.15 7.57
C ALA A 48 -4.67 -25.51 7.31
N ALA A 49 -4.71 -24.24 6.92
CA ALA A 49 -5.95 -23.51 6.67
C ALA A 49 -6.58 -23.84 5.31
N HIS A 50 -5.77 -23.91 4.25
CA HIS A 50 -6.26 -23.89 2.86
C HIS A 50 -5.68 -24.99 1.96
N GLY A 51 -4.95 -25.95 2.55
CA GLY A 51 -4.34 -27.06 1.82
C GLY A 51 -3.00 -26.71 1.16
N PRO A 52 -2.38 -27.67 0.45
CA PRO A 52 -0.98 -27.58 0.02
C PRO A 52 -0.63 -26.29 -0.71
N VAL A 53 0.43 -25.60 -0.28
CA VAL A 53 0.96 -24.42 -0.95
C VAL A 53 2.08 -24.89 -1.89
N PRO A 54 2.13 -24.48 -3.17
CA PRO A 54 3.24 -24.84 -4.04
C PRO A 54 4.54 -24.14 -3.58
N ARG A 55 5.70 -24.73 -3.91
CA ARG A 55 7.03 -24.17 -3.60
C ARG A 55 7.77 -23.91 -4.90
N GLN A 56 8.72 -22.97 -4.89
CA GLN A 56 9.44 -22.50 -6.07
C GLN A 56 8.47 -22.08 -7.18
N VAL A 57 7.45 -21.33 -6.79
CA VAL A 57 6.41 -20.87 -7.70
C VAL A 57 6.97 -19.88 -8.71
N ASP A 58 6.29 -19.74 -9.85
CA ASP A 58 6.59 -18.67 -10.80
C ASP A 58 6.41 -17.30 -10.13
N LEU A 59 7.21 -16.32 -10.54
CA LEU A 59 7.26 -14.98 -9.93
C LEU A 59 5.92 -14.21 -10.02
N ASP A 60 5.01 -14.64 -10.89
CA ASP A 60 3.69 -14.05 -11.05
C ASP A 60 2.59 -14.75 -10.22
N TYR A 61 2.90 -15.87 -9.58
CA TYR A 61 1.96 -16.72 -8.84
C TYR A 61 1.15 -15.94 -7.79
N ILE A 62 1.84 -15.14 -6.97
CA ILE A 62 1.24 -14.45 -5.82
C ILE A 62 0.15 -13.46 -6.23
N TRP A 63 0.27 -12.87 -7.42
CA TRP A 63 -0.70 -11.91 -7.96
C TRP A 63 -1.95 -12.58 -8.50
N GLY A 64 -1.87 -13.87 -8.84
CA GLY A 64 -3.00 -14.69 -9.25
C GLY A 64 -3.98 -14.02 -10.20
N ASP A 65 -5.24 -13.96 -9.80
CA ASP A 65 -6.33 -13.44 -10.64
C ASP A 65 -6.30 -11.90 -10.76
N ALA A 66 -5.56 -11.22 -9.87
CA ALA A 66 -5.43 -9.77 -9.86
C ALA A 66 -4.70 -9.24 -11.09
N LEU A 67 -3.76 -10.01 -11.67
CA LEU A 67 -3.03 -9.61 -12.87
C LEU A 67 -3.95 -9.20 -14.01
N ALA A 68 -5.13 -9.83 -14.14
CA ALA A 68 -6.08 -9.50 -15.19
C ALA A 68 -6.70 -8.12 -15.02
N GLU A 69 -7.01 -7.73 -13.79
CA GLU A 69 -7.62 -6.43 -13.48
C GLU A 69 -6.57 -5.32 -13.45
N MET A 70 -5.35 -5.61 -12.99
CA MET A 70 -4.25 -4.63 -12.99
C MET A 70 -3.86 -4.18 -14.39
N ARG A 71 -4.09 -5.00 -15.43
CA ARG A 71 -3.76 -4.66 -16.81
C ARG A 71 -4.59 -3.51 -17.40
N VAL A 72 -5.74 -3.17 -16.81
CA VAL A 72 -6.59 -2.07 -17.31
C VAL A 72 -6.12 -0.70 -16.84
N ALA A 73 -5.26 -0.65 -15.82
CA ALA A 73 -4.71 0.59 -15.30
C ALA A 73 -3.55 1.11 -16.16
N ASP A 74 -3.48 2.43 -16.26
CA ASP A 74 -2.37 3.17 -16.83
C ASP A 74 -1.13 3.09 -15.92
N LEU A 75 -1.33 3.25 -14.61
CA LEU A 75 -0.28 3.20 -13.59
C LEU A 75 -0.71 2.37 -12.38
N ARG A 76 0.21 1.56 -11.83
CA ARG A 76 0.03 0.69 -10.66
C ARG A 76 0.94 1.12 -9.53
N ILE A 77 0.34 1.65 -8.47
CA ILE A 77 1.06 2.24 -7.34
C ILE A 77 0.71 1.42 -6.09
N ILE A 78 1.74 0.97 -5.39
CA ILE A 78 1.60 0.10 -4.21
C ILE A 78 2.32 0.71 -3.01
N ASN A 79 1.91 0.36 -1.79
CA ASN A 79 2.81 0.43 -0.64
C ASN A 79 3.55 -0.90 -0.52
N LEU A 80 4.87 -0.87 -0.72
CA LEU A 80 5.72 -2.03 -0.55
C LEU A 80 6.16 -2.10 0.91
N GLU A 81 5.46 -2.90 1.69
CA GLU A 81 5.67 -3.06 3.13
C GLU A 81 6.60 -4.24 3.42
N THR A 82 7.73 -4.29 2.71
CA THR A 82 8.72 -5.34 2.85
C THR A 82 10.07 -4.83 2.36
N ALA A 83 11.13 -5.08 3.13
CA ALA A 83 12.49 -4.81 2.68
C ALA A 83 12.91 -5.79 1.57
N ILE A 84 13.62 -5.32 0.55
CA ILE A 84 14.19 -6.15 -0.51
C ILE A 84 15.69 -6.25 -0.24
N THR A 85 16.13 -7.31 0.45
CA THR A 85 17.50 -7.36 0.95
C THR A 85 17.97 -8.78 1.25
N SER A 86 19.29 -8.97 1.23
CA SER A 86 20.02 -10.13 1.73
C SER A 86 20.74 -9.85 3.06
N SER A 87 20.67 -8.62 3.57
CA SER A 87 21.23 -8.19 4.85
C SER A 87 20.66 -9.00 6.00
N GLU A 88 21.51 -9.49 6.89
CA GLU A 88 21.12 -10.18 8.14
C GLU A 88 21.13 -9.22 9.36
N ASP A 89 21.17 -7.90 9.13
CA ASP A 89 21.22 -6.86 10.17
C ASP A 89 19.82 -6.54 10.71
N ALA A 90 19.14 -7.52 11.31
CA ALA A 90 17.79 -7.36 11.84
C ALA A 90 17.72 -6.24 12.90
N TRP A 91 16.75 -5.34 12.76
CA TRP A 91 16.57 -4.22 13.67
C TRP A 91 16.29 -4.74 15.10
N PRO A 92 17.06 -4.31 16.10
CA PRO A 92 17.00 -4.89 17.43
C PRO A 92 15.67 -4.58 18.12
N GLY A 93 15.07 -5.60 18.73
CA GLY A 93 13.84 -5.47 19.52
C GLY A 93 12.57 -5.19 18.72
N LYS A 94 12.64 -5.18 17.38
CA LYS A 94 11.44 -5.13 16.54
C LYS A 94 10.67 -6.44 16.63
N ALA A 95 9.34 -6.36 16.70
CA ALA A 95 8.48 -7.52 16.93
C ALA A 95 8.31 -8.45 15.70
N VAL A 96 8.35 -7.89 14.49
CA VAL A 96 8.11 -8.58 13.22
C VAL A 96 9.10 -8.07 12.19
N HIS A 97 9.67 -8.94 11.37
CA HIS A 97 10.63 -8.56 10.32
C HIS A 97 10.20 -9.10 8.97
N TYR A 98 9.99 -8.21 8.00
CA TYR A 98 9.70 -8.57 6.62
C TYR A 98 10.92 -8.37 5.72
N ARG A 99 11.23 -9.41 4.94
CA ARG A 99 12.24 -9.35 3.88
C ARG A 99 11.90 -10.31 2.76
N MET A 100 12.03 -9.80 1.54
CA MET A 100 12.05 -10.58 0.30
C MET A 100 13.48 -10.61 -0.23
N ASN A 101 13.91 -11.76 -0.76
CA ASN A 101 15.23 -11.87 -1.39
C ASN A 101 15.29 -10.97 -2.64
N PRO A 102 16.37 -10.18 -2.85
CA PRO A 102 16.52 -9.33 -4.04
C PRO A 102 16.43 -10.09 -5.37
N ALA A 103 16.79 -11.37 -5.39
CA ALA A 103 16.67 -12.21 -6.59
C ALA A 103 15.21 -12.40 -7.04
N ASN A 104 14.23 -12.16 -6.16
CA ASN A 104 12.80 -12.27 -6.45
C ASN A 104 12.17 -10.95 -6.94
N ILE A 105 12.92 -9.85 -7.08
CA ILE A 105 12.40 -8.51 -7.47
C ILE A 105 11.52 -8.52 -8.73
N ALA A 106 11.75 -9.49 -9.63
CA ALA A 106 10.96 -9.67 -10.83
C ALA A 106 9.49 -10.05 -10.56
N CYS A 107 9.11 -10.44 -9.33
CA CYS A 107 7.70 -10.59 -8.95
C CYS A 107 6.93 -9.26 -9.01
N LEU A 108 7.57 -8.13 -8.68
CA LEU A 108 6.93 -6.81 -8.83
C LEU A 108 6.78 -6.46 -10.32
N LYS A 109 7.77 -6.84 -11.14
CA LYS A 109 7.75 -6.61 -12.59
C LYS A 109 6.69 -7.44 -13.31
N SER A 110 6.40 -8.67 -12.87
CA SER A 110 5.34 -9.48 -13.49
C SER A 110 3.96 -8.86 -13.32
N ALA A 111 3.74 -8.13 -12.22
CA ALA A 111 2.55 -7.32 -12.01
C ALA A 111 2.61 -5.93 -12.66
N ARG A 112 3.73 -5.58 -13.31
CA ARG A 112 4.01 -4.27 -13.91
C ARG A 112 3.85 -3.12 -12.91
N VAL A 113 4.28 -3.31 -11.66
CA VAL A 113 4.28 -2.23 -10.66
C VAL A 113 5.05 -1.04 -11.21
N ASP A 114 4.39 0.12 -11.22
CA ASP A 114 4.91 1.36 -11.81
C ASP A 114 5.52 2.27 -10.73
N CYS A 115 5.13 2.11 -9.44
CA CYS A 115 5.72 2.85 -8.33
C CYS A 115 5.52 2.15 -6.97
N CYS A 116 6.52 2.24 -6.10
CA CYS A 116 6.45 1.77 -4.71
C CYS A 116 6.53 2.95 -3.70
N SER A 117 5.54 3.06 -2.82
CA SER A 117 5.66 3.79 -1.56
C SER A 117 6.43 2.93 -0.56
N LEU A 118 7.45 3.51 0.08
CA LEU A 118 8.33 2.83 1.04
C LEU A 118 8.21 3.38 2.47
N ALA A 119 7.47 4.47 2.67
CA ALA A 119 7.38 5.16 3.95
C ALA A 119 6.47 4.42 4.95
N ASN A 120 6.86 3.22 5.34
CA ASN A 120 6.13 2.36 6.25
C ASN A 120 7.04 1.83 7.37
N ASN A 121 6.42 1.15 8.32
CA ASN A 121 7.08 0.62 9.50
C ASN A 121 7.94 -0.63 9.20
N HIS A 122 8.02 -1.12 7.96
CA HIS A 122 8.83 -2.28 7.58
C HIS A 122 10.07 -1.94 6.72
N CYS A 123 10.31 -0.64 6.47
CA CYS A 123 11.38 -0.15 5.60
C CYS A 123 12.81 -0.39 6.13
N LEU A 124 13.01 -0.37 7.46
CA LEU A 124 14.31 -0.57 8.11
C LEU A 124 14.39 -1.84 8.96
N ASP A 125 13.56 -2.83 8.67
CA ASP A 125 13.57 -4.11 9.38
C ASP A 125 14.95 -4.76 9.41
N TRP A 126 15.76 -4.57 8.36
CA TRP A 126 17.11 -5.14 8.24
C TRP A 126 18.19 -4.06 8.25
N GLY A 127 17.94 -3.02 9.04
CA GLY A 127 18.88 -1.93 9.28
C GLY A 127 19.09 -1.03 8.06
N TYR A 128 20.05 -0.13 8.19
CA TYR A 128 20.47 0.73 7.08
C TYR A 128 21.02 -0.05 5.88
N PRO A 129 21.78 -1.15 6.05
CA PRO A 129 22.18 -1.98 4.91
C PRO A 129 20.97 -2.52 4.14
N GLY A 130 19.92 -2.96 4.84
CA GLY A 130 18.69 -3.45 4.22
C GLY A 130 17.92 -2.36 3.48
N LEU A 131 17.86 -1.15 4.03
CA LEU A 131 17.29 0.00 3.34
C LEU A 131 18.06 0.32 2.06
N PHE A 132 19.40 0.38 2.11
CA PHE A 132 20.20 0.67 0.92
C PHE A 132 20.03 -0.39 -0.17
N GLU A 133 20.05 -1.67 0.19
CA GLU A 133 19.79 -2.76 -0.77
C GLU A 133 18.38 -2.68 -1.36
N THR A 134 17.38 -2.25 -0.58
CA THR A 134 16.01 -2.07 -1.06
C THR A 134 15.94 -0.96 -2.12
N LEU A 135 16.55 0.19 -1.85
CA LEU A 135 16.62 1.32 -2.79
C LEU A 135 17.38 0.91 -4.06
N ASP A 136 18.55 0.28 -3.93
CA ASP A 136 19.37 -0.16 -5.05
C ASP A 136 18.66 -1.23 -5.90
N ALA A 137 17.90 -2.15 -5.28
CA ALA A 137 17.14 -3.18 -6.00
C ALA A 137 15.99 -2.58 -6.84
N LEU A 138 15.27 -1.60 -6.30
CA LEU A 138 14.21 -0.89 -7.02
C LEU A 138 14.78 -0.03 -8.16
N ASP A 139 15.87 0.70 -7.89
CA ASP A 139 16.58 1.51 -8.88
C ASP A 139 17.09 0.61 -10.04
N ALA A 140 17.70 -0.53 -9.72
CA ALA A 140 18.18 -1.50 -10.72
C ALA A 140 17.04 -2.18 -11.50
N ALA A 141 15.88 -2.38 -10.86
CA ALA A 141 14.69 -2.86 -11.53
C ALA A 141 14.03 -1.79 -12.41
N GLY A 142 14.36 -0.50 -12.22
CA GLY A 142 13.70 0.61 -12.89
C GLY A 142 12.27 0.83 -12.39
N ILE A 143 12.03 0.56 -11.10
CA ILE A 143 10.74 0.80 -10.43
C ILE A 143 10.90 2.07 -9.58
N PRO A 144 10.31 3.21 -9.99
CA PRO A 144 10.29 4.42 -9.18
C PRO A 144 9.76 4.16 -7.76
N HIS A 145 10.30 4.89 -6.80
CA HIS A 145 9.90 4.79 -5.40
C HIS A 145 9.90 6.15 -4.70
N ALA A 146 9.18 6.22 -3.59
CA ALA A 146 9.05 7.43 -2.78
C ALA A 146 8.98 7.10 -1.29
N GLY A 147 9.35 8.08 -0.45
CA GLY A 147 9.09 8.03 0.99
C GLY A 147 10.19 7.38 1.84
N ALA A 148 11.26 6.90 1.21
CA ALA A 148 12.49 6.54 1.90
C ALA A 148 13.68 6.90 1.00
N GLY A 149 14.84 7.17 1.59
CA GLY A 149 15.99 7.61 0.82
C GLY A 149 17.29 7.60 1.62
N ARG A 150 18.41 7.89 0.95
CA ARG A 150 19.75 7.93 1.57
C ARG A 150 19.97 9.18 2.44
N ASN A 151 19.06 10.14 2.35
CA ASN A 151 18.97 11.36 3.14
C ASN A 151 17.54 11.93 3.06
N ILE A 152 17.26 13.01 3.79
CA ILE A 152 15.93 13.64 3.82
C ILE A 152 15.48 14.20 2.45
N ALA A 153 16.41 14.68 1.61
CA ALA A 153 16.04 15.21 0.30
C ALA A 153 15.56 14.10 -0.65
N GLU A 154 16.23 12.94 -0.64
CA GLU A 154 15.76 11.76 -1.37
C GLU A 154 14.44 11.22 -0.81
N ALA A 155 14.32 11.11 0.52
CA ALA A 155 13.11 10.56 1.13
C ALA A 155 11.87 11.44 0.89
N ALA A 156 12.02 12.76 0.89
CA ALA A 156 10.95 13.73 0.66
C ALA A 156 10.62 13.95 -0.82
N ALA A 157 11.49 13.53 -1.75
CA ALA A 157 11.23 13.66 -3.16
C ALA A 157 10.08 12.72 -3.60
N PRO A 158 9.15 13.19 -4.45
CA PRO A 158 8.13 12.33 -4.99
C PRO A 158 8.71 11.42 -6.08
N ALA A 159 8.12 10.25 -6.25
CA ALA A 159 8.24 9.53 -7.51
C ALA A 159 7.47 10.29 -8.59
N VAL A 160 8.08 10.46 -9.77
CA VAL A 160 7.49 11.17 -10.91
C VAL A 160 7.22 10.17 -12.02
N LEU A 161 5.95 9.95 -12.35
CA LEU A 161 5.50 8.99 -13.36
C LEU A 161 4.88 9.74 -14.54
N ASP A 162 5.15 9.29 -15.76
CA ASP A 162 4.49 9.84 -16.94
C ASP A 162 3.08 9.28 -17.08
N ALA A 163 2.08 10.17 -17.19
CA ALA A 163 0.69 9.79 -17.41
C ALA A 163 0.38 9.66 -18.91
N PRO A 164 -0.41 8.65 -19.33
CA PRO A 164 -0.91 8.58 -20.70
C PRO A 164 -1.68 9.84 -21.08
N GLY A 165 -1.23 10.54 -22.13
CA GLY A 165 -1.84 11.80 -22.59
C GLY A 165 -1.02 13.07 -22.32
N GLY A 166 0.16 12.97 -21.68
CA GLY A 166 1.15 14.05 -21.63
C GLY A 166 1.16 14.88 -20.34
N GLY A 167 0.79 14.29 -19.20
CA GLY A 167 0.93 14.87 -17.85
C GLY A 167 1.81 14.01 -16.95
N ARG A 168 1.91 14.36 -15.66
CA ARG A 168 2.68 13.58 -14.66
C ARG A 168 1.81 13.15 -13.49
N VAL A 169 2.15 12.04 -12.88
CA VAL A 169 1.65 11.64 -11.55
C VAL A 169 2.81 11.73 -10.57
N LEU A 170 2.64 12.55 -9.54
CA LEU A 170 3.59 12.74 -8.45
C LEU A 170 3.12 11.92 -7.24
N VAL A 171 3.94 10.97 -6.78
CA VAL A 171 3.65 10.17 -5.59
C VAL A 171 4.56 10.62 -4.46
N PHE A 172 3.97 11.29 -3.47
CA PHE A 172 4.63 11.57 -2.19
C PHE A 172 4.26 10.47 -1.20
N ALA A 173 5.22 10.01 -0.40
CA ALA A 173 4.97 8.97 0.58
C ALA A 173 5.49 9.37 1.96
N TYR A 174 4.71 9.08 3.00
CA TYR A 174 4.99 9.44 4.39
C TYR A 174 4.64 8.33 5.37
N GLY A 175 5.47 8.18 6.40
CA GLY A 175 5.28 7.24 7.50
C GLY A 175 5.02 7.97 8.82
N SER A 176 4.09 7.45 9.62
CA SER A 176 3.65 8.08 10.88
C SER A 176 4.02 7.22 12.10
N PRO A 177 4.27 7.81 13.28
CA PRO A 177 4.42 7.04 14.52
C PRO A 177 3.14 6.28 14.89
N THR A 178 1.97 6.72 14.42
CA THR A 178 0.68 6.06 14.73
C THR A 178 0.56 4.66 14.11
N SER A 179 1.33 4.35 13.07
CA SER A 179 1.44 3.02 12.45
C SER A 179 2.69 2.25 12.87
N GLY A 180 3.36 2.70 13.94
CA GLY A 180 4.55 2.05 14.47
C GLY A 180 5.84 2.35 13.71
N VAL A 181 5.89 3.40 12.87
CA VAL A 181 7.16 3.91 12.32
C VAL A 181 7.96 4.58 13.46
N PRO A 182 9.14 4.07 13.83
CA PRO A 182 9.93 4.69 14.89
C PRO A 182 10.47 6.06 14.46
N ALA A 183 10.40 7.07 15.33
CA ALA A 183 10.96 8.40 15.05
C ALA A 183 12.48 8.36 14.76
N GLU A 184 13.19 7.36 15.29
CA GLU A 184 14.61 7.15 15.03
C GLU A 184 14.90 6.79 13.55
N TRP A 185 13.91 6.26 12.84
CA TRP A 185 14.00 5.92 11.40
C TRP A 185 13.80 7.11 10.49
N SER A 186 13.48 8.29 11.02
CA SER A 186 13.34 9.51 10.23
C SER A 186 14.64 9.84 9.47
N ALA A 187 14.52 10.05 8.16
CA ALA A 187 15.61 10.53 7.33
C ALA A 187 16.08 11.91 7.79
N ARG A 188 17.39 12.17 7.71
CA ARG A 188 18.02 13.45 8.07
C ARG A 188 18.97 13.88 6.95
N GLU A 189 19.55 15.08 7.05
CA GLU A 189 20.44 15.64 6.03
C GLU A 189 21.57 14.68 5.60
N ALA A 190 22.19 13.98 6.56
CA ALA A 190 23.26 13.01 6.33
C ALA A 190 22.92 11.60 6.84
N ARG A 191 21.63 11.26 6.94
CA ARG A 191 21.18 9.95 7.42
C ARG A 191 20.01 9.43 6.60
N ALA A 192 20.15 8.21 6.10
CA ALA A 192 19.08 7.50 5.41
C ALA A 192 17.88 7.28 6.33
N GLY A 193 16.71 7.06 5.76
CA GLY A 193 15.53 6.76 6.53
C GLY A 193 14.23 7.01 5.77
N VAL A 194 13.15 7.01 6.54
CA VAL A 194 11.78 7.25 6.09
C VAL A 194 11.47 8.76 6.11
N ASN A 195 10.68 9.20 5.14
CA ASN A 195 10.04 10.50 5.15
C ASN A 195 8.95 10.52 6.22
N PHE A 196 9.33 11.00 7.40
CA PHE A 196 8.57 10.82 8.63
C PHE A 196 7.66 12.02 8.91
N LEU A 197 6.36 11.75 9.13
CA LEU A 197 5.41 12.71 9.69
C LEU A 197 5.41 12.56 11.21
N GLU A 198 5.81 13.61 11.93
CA GLU A 198 5.88 13.57 13.40
C GLU A 198 4.48 13.54 14.05
N ASP A 199 3.51 14.23 13.44
CA ASP A 199 2.11 14.28 13.85
C ASP A 199 1.19 14.53 12.63
N LEU A 200 -0.11 14.61 12.87
CA LEU A 200 -1.13 14.89 11.86
C LEU A 200 -1.74 16.30 12.05
N SER A 201 -0.92 17.26 12.49
CA SER A 201 -1.33 18.65 12.68
C SER A 201 -1.56 19.41 11.37
N ASN A 202 -2.24 20.57 11.46
CA ASN A 202 -2.38 21.47 10.32
C ASN A 202 -1.04 22.03 9.85
N GLU A 203 -0.09 22.24 10.78
CA GLU A 203 1.28 22.65 10.49
C GLU A 203 2.01 21.60 9.66
N ALA A 204 1.90 20.32 10.04
CA ALA A 204 2.46 19.22 9.27
C ALA A 204 1.82 19.14 7.87
N ALA A 205 0.50 19.27 7.77
CA ALA A 205 -0.20 19.29 6.48
C ALA A 205 0.24 20.47 5.59
N ALA A 206 0.47 21.64 6.19
CA ALA A 206 0.99 22.81 5.47
C ALA A 206 2.40 22.57 4.92
N GLY A 207 3.27 21.88 5.68
CA GLY A 207 4.59 21.47 5.20
C GLY A 207 4.52 20.51 4.00
N VAL A 208 3.58 19.55 4.03
CA VAL A 208 3.33 18.67 2.86
C VAL A 208 2.82 19.48 1.67
N ALA A 209 1.89 20.40 1.89
CA ALA A 209 1.36 21.27 0.84
C ALA A 209 2.44 22.16 0.21
N GLU A 210 3.38 22.67 0.99
CA GLU A 210 4.52 23.44 0.49
C GLU A 210 5.42 22.56 -0.40
N ASN A 211 5.74 21.35 0.03
CA ASN A 211 6.52 20.39 -0.77
C ASN A 211 5.83 20.07 -2.11
N ILE A 212 4.49 19.87 -2.08
CA ILE A 212 3.69 19.68 -3.29
C ILE A 212 3.81 20.92 -4.20
N ALA A 213 3.60 22.12 -3.66
CA ALA A 213 3.60 23.36 -4.42
C ALA A 213 4.96 23.69 -5.07
N GLN A 214 6.07 23.24 -4.48
CA GLN A 214 7.41 23.42 -5.04
C GLN A 214 7.66 22.59 -6.31
N ILE A 215 6.95 21.46 -6.48
CA ILE A 215 7.21 20.47 -7.54
C ILE A 215 6.08 20.42 -8.57
N LYS A 216 4.83 20.62 -8.12
CA LYS A 216 3.62 20.49 -8.92
C LYS A 216 3.60 21.55 -10.03
N GLN A 217 3.34 21.09 -11.24
CA GLN A 217 3.11 21.88 -12.44
C GLN A 217 1.65 21.73 -12.90
N SER A 218 1.24 22.59 -13.83
CA SER A 218 -0.10 22.49 -14.41
C SER A 218 -0.27 21.15 -15.12
N GLY A 219 -1.33 20.42 -14.77
CA GLY A 219 -1.64 19.10 -15.33
C GLY A 219 -1.03 17.92 -14.56
N ASP A 220 -0.29 18.16 -13.48
CA ASP A 220 0.15 17.09 -12.59
C ASP A 220 -0.98 16.62 -11.68
N ILE A 221 -1.09 15.31 -11.54
CA ILE A 221 -1.88 14.64 -10.51
C ILE A 221 -0.97 14.28 -9.34
N VAL A 222 -1.41 14.54 -8.11
CA VAL A 222 -0.67 14.32 -6.88
C VAL A 222 -1.36 13.26 -6.04
N ILE A 223 -0.61 12.21 -5.71
CA ILE A 223 -1.02 11.15 -4.79
C ILE A 223 -0.15 11.28 -3.55
N VAL A 224 -0.79 11.35 -2.38
CA VAL A 224 -0.10 11.31 -1.09
C VAL A 224 -0.38 9.96 -0.45
N SER A 225 0.60 9.07 -0.49
CA SER A 225 0.60 7.78 0.21
C SER A 225 1.00 7.97 1.67
N ILE A 226 0.20 7.47 2.60
CA ILE A 226 0.46 7.63 4.03
C ILE A 226 0.26 6.31 4.74
N HIS A 227 1.28 5.90 5.51
CA HIS A 227 1.22 4.74 6.37
C HIS A 227 0.95 5.20 7.80
N TRP A 228 -0.29 5.04 8.29
CA TRP A 228 -0.79 5.72 9.49
C TRP A 228 -1.94 5.00 10.21
N GLY A 229 -2.16 5.38 11.47
CA GLY A 229 -3.26 4.87 12.28
C GLY A 229 -3.05 3.44 12.76
N ASP A 230 -3.99 2.97 13.56
CA ASP A 230 -3.92 1.64 14.16
C ASP A 230 -4.14 0.53 13.12
N ASN A 231 -3.41 -0.59 13.27
CA ASN A 231 -3.51 -1.76 12.38
C ASN A 231 -4.89 -2.43 12.41
N TRP A 232 -5.64 -2.26 13.51
CA TRP A 232 -6.95 -2.90 13.72
C TRP A 232 -7.96 -1.92 14.28
N GLY A 233 -9.17 -1.95 13.73
CA GLY A 233 -10.28 -1.10 14.15
C GLY A 233 -10.73 -0.15 13.05
N TYR A 234 -12.04 0.12 13.05
CA TYR A 234 -12.67 0.94 12.01
C TYR A 234 -12.71 2.43 12.33
N GLU A 235 -12.40 2.82 13.58
CA GLU A 235 -12.37 4.23 13.97
C GLU A 235 -11.31 5.00 13.17
N ILE A 236 -11.68 6.19 12.71
CA ILE A 236 -10.79 7.14 12.05
C ILE A 236 -10.80 8.40 12.93
N PRO A 237 -9.71 8.68 13.66
CA PRO A 237 -9.62 9.86 14.51
C PRO A 237 -9.85 11.15 13.71
N THR A 238 -10.45 12.17 14.34
CA THR A 238 -10.70 13.46 13.70
C THR A 238 -9.42 14.12 13.19
N GLU A 239 -8.30 13.94 13.88
CA GLU A 239 -6.99 14.46 13.43
C GLU A 239 -6.60 13.86 12.06
N GLN A 240 -6.89 12.57 11.83
CA GLN A 240 -6.64 11.89 10.56
C GLN A 240 -7.54 12.42 9.43
N THR A 241 -8.83 12.67 9.72
CA THR A 241 -9.76 13.26 8.74
C THR A 241 -9.39 14.70 8.39
N ASP A 242 -9.08 15.52 9.40
CA ASP A 242 -8.72 16.92 9.24
C ASP A 242 -7.40 17.04 8.44
N PHE A 243 -6.42 16.20 8.73
CA PHE A 243 -5.18 16.13 7.96
C PHE A 243 -5.42 15.75 6.51
N ALA A 244 -6.22 14.71 6.24
CA ALA A 244 -6.55 14.30 4.87
C ALA A 244 -7.24 15.44 4.09
N HIS A 245 -8.17 16.16 4.72
CA HIS A 245 -8.85 17.30 4.11
C HIS A 245 -7.89 18.47 3.85
N ALA A 246 -6.96 18.72 4.78
CA ALA A 246 -5.92 19.73 4.63
C ALA A 246 -4.97 19.40 3.46
N LEU A 247 -4.61 18.12 3.26
CA LEU A 247 -3.81 17.69 2.12
C LEU A 247 -4.54 17.92 0.79
N ILE A 248 -5.83 17.57 0.71
CA ILE A 248 -6.66 17.86 -0.48
C ILE A 248 -6.70 19.37 -0.75
N ALA A 249 -6.88 20.19 0.29
CA ALA A 249 -6.82 21.64 0.16
C ALA A 249 -5.43 22.15 -0.24
N GLY A 250 -4.37 21.44 0.16
CA GLY A 250 -2.96 21.69 -0.15
C GLY A 250 -2.50 21.20 -1.53
N GLY A 251 -3.40 20.64 -2.34
CA GLY A 251 -3.13 20.27 -3.73
C GLY A 251 -2.92 18.78 -3.98
N ALA A 252 -3.16 17.91 -2.98
CA ALA A 252 -3.30 16.48 -3.21
C ALA A 252 -4.60 16.18 -3.98
N ASP A 253 -4.54 15.24 -4.91
CA ASP A 253 -5.67 14.80 -5.72
C ASP A 253 -6.21 13.43 -5.25
N VAL A 254 -5.34 12.61 -4.62
CA VAL A 254 -5.68 11.37 -3.92
C VAL A 254 -4.88 11.26 -2.62
N VAL A 255 -5.55 10.86 -1.53
CA VAL A 255 -4.90 10.39 -0.30
C VAL A 255 -5.03 8.87 -0.24
N HIS A 256 -3.89 8.17 -0.18
CA HIS A 256 -3.78 6.71 -0.23
C HIS A 256 -3.25 6.19 1.11
N GLY A 257 -4.16 5.85 2.02
CA GLY A 257 -3.86 5.41 3.38
C GLY A 257 -3.65 3.90 3.51
N HIS A 258 -2.68 3.51 4.34
CA HIS A 258 -2.22 2.14 4.57
C HIS A 258 -2.11 1.81 6.07
N SER A 259 -1.47 0.69 6.44
CA SER A 259 -1.21 0.20 7.81
C SER A 259 -2.33 -0.63 8.43
N SER A 260 -3.59 -0.33 8.13
CA SER A 260 -4.69 -1.17 8.61
C SER A 260 -4.68 -2.48 7.85
N HIS A 261 -4.67 -3.62 8.55
CA HIS A 261 -4.70 -4.97 7.94
C HIS A 261 -6.10 -5.36 7.43
N HIS A 262 -7.01 -4.38 7.33
CA HIS A 262 -8.33 -4.52 6.75
C HIS A 262 -8.76 -3.19 6.12
N VAL A 263 -9.77 -3.26 5.26
CA VAL A 263 -10.33 -2.07 4.60
C VAL A 263 -11.03 -1.18 5.63
N LYS A 264 -10.77 0.13 5.57
CA LYS A 264 -11.44 1.19 6.34
C LYS A 264 -12.36 2.02 5.45
N ALA A 265 -12.90 3.11 5.98
CA ALA A 265 -13.79 4.00 5.24
C ALA A 265 -13.08 4.67 4.04
N LEU A 266 -13.89 5.09 3.08
CA LEU A 266 -13.47 5.96 1.99
C LEU A 266 -14.30 7.24 2.02
N GLU A 267 -13.73 8.31 1.50
CA GLU A 267 -14.39 9.59 1.34
C GLU A 267 -14.11 10.16 -0.06
N VAL A 268 -15.09 10.89 -0.61
CA VAL A 268 -14.89 11.79 -1.74
C VAL A 268 -15.00 13.22 -1.24
N HIS A 269 -13.85 13.84 -0.93
CA HIS A 269 -13.78 15.17 -0.37
C HIS A 269 -13.44 16.18 -1.46
N ARG A 270 -14.32 17.17 -1.72
CA ARG A 270 -14.13 18.17 -2.80
C ARG A 270 -13.86 17.53 -4.17
N GLY A 271 -14.52 16.41 -4.44
CA GLY A 271 -14.35 15.62 -5.66
C GLY A 271 -13.06 14.78 -5.71
N ARG A 272 -12.31 14.67 -4.61
CA ARG A 272 -11.03 13.95 -4.51
C ARG A 272 -11.13 12.71 -3.65
N LEU A 273 -10.41 11.66 -4.01
CA LEU A 273 -10.50 10.37 -3.33
C LEU A 273 -9.61 10.37 -2.08
N ILE A 274 -10.18 9.94 -0.95
CA ILE A 274 -9.45 9.63 0.27
C ILE A 274 -9.74 8.16 0.62
N LEU A 275 -8.68 7.37 0.67
CA LEU A 275 -8.68 6.01 1.19
C LEU A 275 -8.04 6.05 2.58
N TYR A 276 -8.80 5.86 3.65
CA TYR A 276 -8.24 6.00 5.01
C TYR A 276 -7.35 4.82 5.44
N GLY A 277 -7.63 3.63 4.90
CA GLY A 277 -6.87 2.41 5.13
C GLY A 277 -7.28 1.33 4.13
N CYS A 278 -6.33 0.90 3.30
CA CYS A 278 -6.58 0.03 2.16
C CYS A 278 -6.54 -1.48 2.47
N GLY A 279 -6.20 -1.88 3.70
CA GLY A 279 -6.05 -3.30 4.03
C GLY A 279 -4.69 -3.86 3.62
N ASP A 280 -4.55 -5.18 3.74
CA ASP A 280 -3.47 -5.92 3.12
C ASP A 280 -3.87 -6.30 1.68
N PHE A 281 -2.96 -6.13 0.73
CA PHE A 281 -3.13 -6.64 -0.64
C PHE A 281 -2.41 -7.96 -0.88
N LEU A 282 -1.19 -8.11 -0.35
CA LEU A 282 -0.48 -9.39 -0.30
C LEU A 282 0.04 -9.56 1.12
N THR A 283 -0.24 -10.71 1.74
CA THR A 283 0.11 -11.01 3.13
C THR A 283 0.25 -12.52 3.34
N ASP A 284 1.02 -12.92 4.36
CA ASP A 284 1.21 -14.31 4.77
C ASP A 284 0.38 -14.70 6.01
N TYR A 285 -0.68 -13.94 6.32
CA TYR A 285 -1.52 -14.11 7.51
C TYR A 285 -2.45 -15.33 7.50
N GLU A 286 -2.42 -16.16 6.46
CA GLU A 286 -3.28 -17.34 6.37
C GLU A 286 -3.04 -18.31 7.54
N GLY A 287 -4.12 -18.65 8.25
CA GLY A 287 -4.05 -19.50 9.43
C GLY A 287 -3.70 -18.79 10.75
N ILE A 288 -3.41 -17.48 10.71
CA ILE A 288 -3.24 -16.67 11.93
C ILE A 288 -4.63 -16.30 12.48
N THR A 289 -4.83 -16.49 13.79
CA THR A 289 -6.12 -16.28 14.46
C THR A 289 -6.13 -15.04 15.37
N GLY A 290 -7.31 -14.50 15.68
CA GLY A 290 -7.53 -13.44 16.68
C GLY A 290 -8.14 -12.14 16.13
N PHE A 291 -8.15 -11.96 14.80
CA PHE A 291 -8.66 -10.77 14.12
C PHE A 291 -9.62 -11.10 12.97
N GLU A 292 -10.21 -12.30 12.98
CA GLU A 292 -11.07 -12.83 11.91
C GLU A 292 -12.29 -11.94 11.63
N GLN A 293 -12.77 -11.16 12.62
CA GLN A 293 -13.86 -10.21 12.46
C GLN A 293 -13.57 -9.09 11.46
N PHE A 294 -12.29 -8.82 11.19
CA PHE A 294 -11.86 -7.80 10.24
C PHE A 294 -11.68 -8.34 8.83
N ARG A 295 -11.71 -9.68 8.65
CA ARG A 295 -11.53 -10.35 7.35
C ARG A 295 -10.29 -9.85 6.60
N GLY A 296 -9.14 -9.88 7.26
CA GLY A 296 -7.84 -9.55 6.63
C GLY A 296 -7.46 -10.49 5.48
N ASP A 297 -8.19 -11.60 5.29
CA ASP A 297 -8.10 -12.45 4.11
C ASP A 297 -8.68 -11.79 2.85
N LEU A 298 -9.50 -10.75 2.97
CA LEU A 298 -10.08 -10.03 1.86
C LEU A 298 -9.24 -8.81 1.50
N SER A 299 -8.75 -8.80 0.26
CA SER A 299 -7.94 -7.73 -0.32
C SER A 299 -8.73 -6.98 -1.38
N VAL A 300 -8.38 -5.71 -1.65
CA VAL A 300 -9.09 -4.89 -2.64
C VAL A 300 -8.14 -4.27 -3.64
N LEU A 301 -8.47 -4.43 -4.92
CA LEU A 301 -7.93 -3.60 -5.99
C LEU A 301 -8.80 -2.35 -6.12
N TYR A 302 -8.23 -1.17 -5.91
CA TYR A 302 -8.90 0.10 -6.12
C TYR A 302 -8.54 0.63 -7.51
N LEU A 303 -9.54 0.83 -8.37
CA LEU A 303 -9.39 1.29 -9.75
C LEU A 303 -10.09 2.64 -9.94
N PRO A 304 -9.55 3.75 -9.41
CA PRO A 304 -10.13 5.07 -9.65
C PRO A 304 -9.83 5.55 -11.07
N THR A 305 -10.82 6.19 -11.67
CA THR A 305 -10.66 6.96 -12.90
C THR A 305 -10.67 8.44 -12.55
N LEU A 306 -9.61 9.16 -12.90
CA LEU A 306 -9.43 10.57 -12.61
C LEU A 306 -9.49 11.42 -13.87
N ALA A 307 -10.13 12.58 -13.76
CA ALA A 307 -9.98 13.64 -14.75
C ALA A 307 -8.58 14.25 -14.69
N GLN A 308 -8.21 15.04 -15.70
CA GLN A 308 -6.91 15.75 -15.74
C GLN A 308 -6.70 16.77 -14.63
N ASP A 309 -7.79 17.31 -14.07
CA ASP A 309 -7.69 18.18 -12.90
C ASP A 309 -7.56 17.37 -11.60
N GLY A 310 -7.63 16.04 -11.68
CA GLY A 310 -7.55 15.05 -10.60
C GLY A 310 -8.88 14.74 -9.91
N ARG A 311 -10.00 15.27 -10.41
CA ARG A 311 -11.33 14.95 -9.88
C ARG A 311 -11.65 13.48 -10.13
N LEU A 312 -12.18 12.78 -9.12
CA LEU A 312 -12.66 11.41 -9.25
C LEU A 312 -13.89 11.36 -10.17
N LEU A 313 -13.81 10.55 -11.22
CA LEU A 313 -14.90 10.32 -12.18
C LEU A 313 -15.63 9.01 -11.88
N ASP A 314 -14.89 7.97 -11.52
CA ASP A 314 -15.40 6.65 -11.18
C ASP A 314 -14.46 5.96 -10.19
N LEU A 315 -15.01 5.05 -9.38
CA LEU A 315 -14.24 4.15 -8.54
C LEU A 315 -14.84 2.75 -8.61
N ARG A 316 -14.09 1.86 -9.26
CA ARG A 316 -14.35 0.42 -9.27
C ARG A 316 -13.41 -0.26 -8.29
N MET A 317 -13.93 -1.12 -7.43
CA MET A 317 -13.17 -1.92 -6.48
C MET A 317 -13.39 -3.39 -6.77
N ILE A 318 -12.31 -4.16 -6.83
CA ILE A 318 -12.37 -5.61 -7.07
C ILE A 318 -11.93 -6.34 -5.81
N PRO A 319 -12.87 -6.96 -5.08
CA PRO A 319 -12.55 -7.84 -3.97
C PRO A 319 -11.80 -9.09 -4.42
N MET A 320 -10.73 -9.40 -3.70
CA MET A 320 -9.96 -10.63 -3.80
C MET A 320 -9.91 -11.32 -2.44
N GLN A 321 -9.46 -12.56 -2.45
CA GLN A 321 -9.21 -13.33 -1.25
C GLN A 321 -7.82 -13.98 -1.33
N MET A 322 -7.03 -13.79 -0.28
CA MET A 322 -5.78 -14.50 -0.10
C MET A 322 -6.05 -15.96 0.25
N ARG A 323 -5.57 -16.87 -0.62
CA ARG A 323 -5.51 -18.30 -0.35
C ARG A 323 -4.24 -18.87 -0.97
N GLN A 324 -3.53 -19.68 -0.20
CA GLN A 324 -2.27 -20.32 -0.60
C GLN A 324 -1.22 -19.31 -1.09
N PHE A 325 -1.15 -18.14 -0.45
CA PHE A 325 -0.31 -17.01 -0.81
C PHE A 325 -0.53 -16.49 -2.24
N ARG A 326 -1.73 -16.67 -2.75
CA ARG A 326 -2.18 -16.20 -4.05
C ARG A 326 -3.45 -15.37 -3.92
N LEU A 327 -3.53 -14.30 -4.70
CA LEU A 327 -4.77 -13.54 -4.87
C LEU A 327 -5.75 -14.28 -5.78
N ASN A 328 -6.90 -14.62 -5.22
CA ASN A 328 -8.01 -15.27 -5.93
C ASN A 328 -9.23 -14.36 -5.95
N ARG A 329 -10.11 -14.48 -6.94
CA ARG A 329 -11.40 -13.78 -6.91
C ARG A 329 -12.18 -14.10 -5.64
N ALA A 330 -12.69 -13.08 -4.96
CA ALA A 330 -13.56 -13.26 -3.81
C ALA A 330 -14.91 -13.86 -4.24
N GLY A 331 -15.50 -14.70 -3.39
CA GLY A 331 -16.83 -15.24 -3.63
C GLY A 331 -17.92 -14.18 -3.47
N ASN A 332 -19.11 -14.42 -4.07
CA ASN A 332 -20.23 -13.48 -4.01
C ASN A 332 -20.68 -13.11 -2.57
N SER A 333 -20.51 -14.03 -1.59
CA SER A 333 -20.79 -13.72 -0.18
C SER A 333 -19.78 -12.75 0.41
N ASP A 334 -18.51 -12.88 0.04
CA ASP A 334 -17.42 -12.02 0.51
C ASP A 334 -17.49 -10.64 -0.12
N VAL A 335 -17.81 -10.56 -1.42
CA VAL A 335 -18.09 -9.30 -2.11
C VAL A 335 -19.22 -8.53 -1.42
N ARG A 336 -20.31 -9.23 -1.05
CA ARG A 336 -21.43 -8.61 -0.30
C ARG A 336 -21.00 -8.13 1.07
N TRP A 337 -20.30 -8.98 1.82
CA TRP A 337 -19.81 -8.62 3.15
C TRP A 337 -18.92 -7.37 3.11
N LEU A 338 -17.98 -7.32 2.16
CA LEU A 338 -17.09 -6.17 2.01
C LEU A 338 -17.85 -4.91 1.59
N CYS A 339 -18.83 -5.03 0.67
CA CYS A 339 -19.69 -3.90 0.29
C CYS A 339 -20.49 -3.37 1.49
N ASP A 340 -21.03 -4.25 2.34
CA ASP A 340 -21.76 -3.86 3.54
C ASP A 340 -20.85 -3.16 4.57
N VAL A 341 -19.62 -3.65 4.74
CA VAL A 341 -18.61 -3.00 5.58
C VAL A 341 -18.26 -1.63 5.03
N LEU A 342 -17.94 -1.52 3.74
CA LEU A 342 -17.62 -0.26 3.08
C LEU A 342 -18.75 0.77 3.23
N ASN A 343 -19.99 0.37 3.01
CA ASN A 343 -21.17 1.22 3.20
C ASN A 343 -21.32 1.67 4.66
N LYS A 344 -21.16 0.75 5.61
CA LYS A 344 -21.25 1.07 7.04
C LYS A 344 -20.16 2.06 7.48
N GLN A 345 -18.91 1.80 7.11
CA GLN A 345 -17.79 2.64 7.56
C GLN A 345 -17.73 3.98 6.83
N SER A 346 -18.22 4.05 5.60
CA SER A 346 -18.19 5.29 4.78
C SER A 346 -19.47 6.12 4.89
N GLU A 347 -20.51 5.64 5.59
CA GLU A 347 -21.75 6.37 5.84
C GLU A 347 -21.54 7.76 6.46
N PRO A 348 -20.66 7.94 7.48
CA PRO A 348 -20.39 9.27 8.06
C PRO A 348 -19.84 10.29 7.05
N PHE A 349 -19.21 9.80 5.97
CA PHE A 349 -18.65 10.61 4.89
C PHE A 349 -19.62 10.80 3.71
N GLY A 350 -20.85 10.29 3.81
CA GLY A 350 -21.88 10.42 2.77
C GLY A 350 -21.62 9.60 1.51
N VAL A 351 -20.74 8.61 1.59
CA VAL A 351 -20.36 7.74 0.47
C VAL A 351 -21.13 6.43 0.52
N ARG A 352 -21.61 5.95 -0.65
CA ARG A 352 -22.30 4.66 -0.80
C ARG A 352 -21.77 3.88 -2.00
N PHE A 353 -21.88 2.57 -1.89
CA PHE A 353 -21.39 1.62 -2.86
C PHE A 353 -22.47 0.60 -3.23
N ASP A 354 -22.50 0.25 -4.51
CA ASP A 354 -23.35 -0.78 -5.09
C ASP A 354 -22.48 -1.93 -5.64
N ILE A 355 -23.04 -3.14 -5.69
CA ILE A 355 -22.38 -4.29 -6.32
C ILE A 355 -22.77 -4.35 -7.81
N ALA A 356 -21.76 -4.34 -8.69
CA ALA A 356 -21.92 -4.45 -10.12
C ALA A 356 -21.14 -5.68 -10.64
N GLY A 357 -21.82 -6.82 -10.73
CA GLY A 357 -21.19 -8.10 -11.05
C GLY A 357 -20.27 -8.55 -9.91
N GLU A 358 -18.98 -8.72 -10.19
CA GLU A 358 -17.94 -9.06 -9.21
C GLU A 358 -17.25 -7.82 -8.61
N ALA A 359 -17.63 -6.61 -9.05
CA ALA A 359 -17.05 -5.37 -8.56
C ALA A 359 -17.97 -4.66 -7.56
N ILE A 360 -17.37 -3.86 -6.70
CA ILE A 360 -18.04 -2.86 -5.87
C ILE A 360 -17.78 -1.50 -6.53
N THR A 361 -18.81 -0.71 -6.78
CA THR A 361 -18.71 0.58 -7.48
C THR A 361 -19.29 1.70 -6.63
N LEU A 362 -18.65 2.86 -6.66
CA LEU A 362 -19.18 4.08 -6.06
C LEU A 362 -20.52 4.46 -6.69
N GLN A 363 -21.55 4.72 -5.87
CA GLN A 363 -22.86 5.10 -6.36
C GLN A 363 -22.87 6.53 -6.92
N ARG A 364 -23.49 6.71 -8.09
CA ARG A 364 -23.59 8.05 -8.73
C ARG A 364 -24.46 8.98 -7.87
N GLY A 365 -23.91 10.14 -7.51
CA GLY A 365 -24.59 11.14 -6.65
C GLY A 365 -24.24 11.03 -5.17
N SER A 366 -23.48 10.00 -4.77
CA SER A 366 -22.74 10.01 -3.50
C SER A 366 -21.58 11.02 -3.64
N ALA A 367 -21.65 12.14 -2.94
CA ALA A 367 -20.58 13.13 -2.84
C ALA A 367 -20.09 13.77 -4.17
N PHE A 368 -21.00 14.23 -5.03
CA PHE A 368 -20.71 15.18 -6.12
C PHE A 368 -21.30 16.57 -5.86
#